data_AF-A0A2S8BEL1-F1
#
_entry.id   AF-A0A2S8BEL1-F1
#
_cell.length_a   1.000
_cell.length_b   1.000
_cell.length_c   1.000
_cell.angle_alpha   90.00
_cell.angle_beta   90.00
_cell.angle_gamma   90.00
#
_symmetry.space_group_name_H-M   'P 1'
#
loop_
_entity.id
_entity.type
_entity.pdbx_description
1 polymer ?
#
loop_
_entity_poly.entity_id
_entity_poly.type
_entity_poly.pdbx_seq_one_letter_code
_entity_poly.pdbx_strand_id
1 'polypeptide(L)'
;MPSHRVLAVMRGEKEEALALTFDGGADDGYQAMIARSLGIDMTGPGAATAWLADTVRWAWRTRLMFSASVDARIRLRQRAEEEAVAVFAKNLKDLLLAAPAGARTTLGLDPGYRTGVKVAVVDGTGKVVDTCAIFPHQPQKQWDTAKATLAALVARHGVELIAIGNGTASRETDALAAELIADIRAAGAAAPAKAVVSEAGASVYSASAYAAHELPELDVTLRGAVSIARRLQDPLAELVKIEPKSIGVGQYQHDVAPGTLAHSLDAVVEDAVNAVGVDLNTASVPLLSRVSGVTQSLAEAIVAHRDKTGPFRHRGALLEVPRLGPKASNNAPGSCGSGTAMTRWTPPGCTQRPTRWCGASWTAPVSPWPNSSAMSGCCGRCNPATSPTTASVSPP
;
A
#
# COMPACT_ATOMS: atom_id res chain seq x y z
N MET A 1 23.01 10.28 -5.59
CA MET A 1 22.40 9.25 -6.46
C MET A 1 21.00 8.96 -5.93
N PRO A 2 19.96 8.89 -6.79
CA PRO A 2 18.59 8.56 -6.36
C PRO A 2 18.49 7.17 -5.70
N SER A 3 17.56 7.01 -4.75
CA SER A 3 17.32 5.78 -3.98
C SER A 3 17.22 4.51 -4.84
N HIS A 4 16.36 4.51 -5.85
CA HIS A 4 16.15 3.34 -6.73
C HIS A 4 17.43 2.90 -7.45
N ARG A 5 18.33 3.84 -7.83
CA ARG A 5 19.60 3.49 -8.46
C ARG A 5 20.58 2.89 -7.46
N VAL A 6 20.61 3.41 -6.22
CA VAL A 6 21.41 2.83 -5.13
C VAL A 6 21.01 1.38 -4.87
N LEU A 7 19.73 1.12 -4.70
CA LEU A 7 19.23 -0.24 -4.45
C LEU A 7 19.52 -1.17 -5.64
N ALA A 8 19.33 -0.69 -6.88
CA ALA A 8 19.62 -1.46 -8.08
C ALA A 8 21.10 -1.86 -8.19
N VAL A 9 22.04 -0.92 -8.00
CA VAL A 9 23.48 -1.23 -8.11
C VAL A 9 23.97 -2.10 -6.96
N MET A 10 23.44 -1.90 -5.74
CA MET A 10 23.76 -2.75 -4.58
C MET A 10 23.20 -4.17 -4.75
N ARG A 11 22.02 -4.32 -5.35
CA ARG A 11 21.49 -5.63 -5.72
C ARG A 11 22.33 -6.30 -6.79
N GLY A 12 22.71 -5.57 -7.84
CA GLY A 12 23.59 -6.09 -8.89
C GLY A 12 24.94 -6.56 -8.34
N GLU A 13 25.48 -5.88 -7.33
CA GLU A 13 26.68 -6.33 -6.63
C GLU A 13 26.45 -7.58 -5.77
N LYS A 14 25.32 -7.64 -5.04
CA LYS A 14 24.93 -8.82 -4.25
C LYS A 14 24.72 -10.06 -5.13
N GLU A 15 24.21 -9.87 -6.34
CA GLU A 15 24.02 -10.91 -7.37
C GLU A 15 25.29 -11.14 -8.21
N GLU A 16 26.42 -10.54 -7.84
CA GLU A 16 27.73 -10.67 -8.50
C GLU A 16 27.76 -10.22 -9.98
N ALA A 17 26.73 -9.49 -10.43
CA ALA A 17 26.63 -8.93 -11.77
C ALA A 17 27.38 -7.59 -11.91
N LEU A 18 27.63 -6.88 -10.81
CA LEU A 18 28.33 -5.60 -10.77
C LEU A 18 29.43 -5.60 -9.69
N ALA A 19 30.46 -4.76 -9.89
CA ALA A 19 31.41 -4.41 -8.85
C ALA A 19 31.28 -2.92 -8.54
N LEU A 20 31.13 -2.55 -7.26
CA LEU A 20 31.00 -1.15 -6.84
C LEU A 20 32.31 -0.63 -6.26
N THR A 21 32.74 0.52 -6.77
CA THR A 21 33.91 1.24 -6.25
C THR A 21 33.46 2.62 -5.77
N PHE A 22 33.86 2.97 -4.55
CA PHE A 22 33.66 4.31 -3.99
C PHE A 22 34.96 5.09 -4.19
N ASP A 23 34.95 5.99 -5.17
CA ASP A 23 36.08 6.85 -5.49
C ASP A 23 35.84 8.26 -4.94
N GLY A 24 36.75 8.73 -4.08
CA GLY A 24 36.73 10.06 -3.51
C GLY A 24 37.33 11.14 -4.41
N GLY A 25 37.88 10.76 -5.57
CA GLY A 25 38.62 11.66 -6.46
C GLY A 25 40.08 11.85 -6.01
N ALA A 26 40.65 13.02 -6.31
CA ALA A 26 42.07 13.28 -6.06
C ALA A 26 42.43 13.24 -4.57
N ASP A 27 43.52 12.54 -4.24
CA ASP A 27 43.97 12.34 -2.85
C ASP A 27 44.44 13.65 -2.16
N ASP A 28 44.91 14.64 -2.92
CA ASP A 28 45.59 15.84 -2.40
C ASP A 28 44.74 16.63 -1.39
N GLY A 29 43.44 16.74 -1.66
CA GLY A 29 42.50 17.42 -0.77
C GLY A 29 42.41 16.73 0.60
N TYR A 30 42.31 15.40 0.60
CA TYR A 30 42.22 14.60 1.82
C TYR A 30 43.54 14.58 2.58
N GLN A 31 44.67 14.48 1.88
CA GLN A 31 46.00 14.57 2.50
C GLN A 31 46.21 15.94 3.17
N ALA A 32 45.80 17.03 2.52
CA ALA A 32 45.86 18.37 3.10
C ALA A 32 44.95 18.52 4.34
N MET A 33 43.78 17.89 4.35
CA MET A 33 42.90 17.86 5.53
C MET A 33 43.54 17.14 6.71
N ILE A 34 44.16 15.98 6.47
CA ILE A 34 44.86 15.21 7.52
C ILE A 34 46.03 16.01 8.06
N ALA A 35 46.88 16.55 7.19
CA ALA A 35 48.04 17.36 7.58
C ALA A 35 47.61 18.56 8.42
N ARG A 36 46.57 19.28 7.99
CA ARG A 36 46.00 20.41 8.76
C ARG A 36 45.47 19.96 10.12
N SER A 37 44.77 18.83 10.20
CA SER A 37 44.21 18.33 11.45
C SER A 37 45.27 17.95 12.49
N LEU A 38 46.47 17.56 12.02
CA LEU A 38 47.61 17.17 12.85
C LEU A 38 48.64 18.29 13.03
N GLY A 39 48.42 19.48 12.45
CA GLY A 39 49.38 20.59 12.50
C GLY A 39 50.68 20.33 11.71
N ILE A 40 50.64 19.46 10.71
CA ILE A 40 51.79 19.11 9.87
C ILE A 40 51.90 20.12 8.72
N ASP A 41 52.98 20.89 8.71
CA ASP A 41 53.36 21.69 7.55
C ASP A 41 54.11 20.84 6.53
N MET A 42 53.40 20.44 5.46
CA MET A 42 53.97 19.64 4.37
C MET A 42 54.85 20.48 3.41
N THR A 43 54.92 21.80 3.59
CA THR A 43 55.70 22.71 2.72
C THR A 43 57.01 23.19 3.35
N GLY A 44 57.18 22.97 4.66
CA GLY A 44 58.35 23.43 5.41
C GLY A 44 59.62 22.62 5.10
N PRO A 45 60.82 23.22 5.15
CA PRO A 45 62.09 22.57 4.81
C PRO A 45 62.67 21.67 5.94
N GLY A 46 61.83 21.22 6.87
CA GLY A 46 62.26 20.42 8.03
C GLY A 46 62.78 19.03 7.66
N ALA A 47 63.76 18.53 8.42
CA ALA A 47 64.33 17.20 8.21
C ALA A 47 63.29 16.06 8.29
N ALA A 48 62.20 16.26 9.06
CA ALA A 48 61.12 15.29 9.20
C ALA A 48 59.99 15.47 8.16
N THR A 49 60.00 16.53 7.34
CA THR A 49 58.86 16.89 6.48
C THR A 49 58.51 15.77 5.50
N ALA A 50 59.50 15.19 4.82
CA ALA A 50 59.27 14.10 3.85
C ALA A 50 58.64 12.87 4.51
N TRP A 51 59.14 12.47 5.69
CA TRP A 51 58.61 11.34 6.44
C TRP A 51 57.18 11.59 6.92
N LEU A 52 56.87 12.81 7.39
CA LEU A 52 55.52 13.19 7.80
C LEU A 52 54.55 13.20 6.61
N ALA A 53 54.96 13.74 5.46
CA ALA A 53 54.14 13.74 4.25
C ALA A 53 53.84 12.32 3.75
N ASP A 54 54.84 11.43 3.74
CA ASP A 54 54.63 10.02 3.39
C ASP A 54 53.72 9.30 4.41
N THR A 55 53.85 9.62 5.69
CA THR A 55 52.97 9.10 6.75
C THR A 55 51.52 9.55 6.55
N VAL A 56 51.29 10.82 6.19
CA VAL A 56 49.96 11.35 5.85
C VAL A 56 49.37 10.61 4.65
N ARG A 57 50.15 10.45 3.57
CA ARG A 57 49.73 9.70 2.38
C ARG A 57 49.38 8.26 2.71
N TRP A 58 50.20 7.59 3.51
CA TRP A 58 49.99 6.21 3.91
C TRP A 58 48.75 6.06 4.81
N ALA A 59 48.56 6.96 5.78
CA ALA A 59 47.38 6.99 6.63
C ALA A 59 46.09 7.21 5.82
N TRP A 60 46.12 8.08 4.82
CA TRP A 60 45.00 8.27 3.89
C TRP A 60 44.68 6.97 3.14
N ARG A 61 45.64 6.43 2.38
CA ARG A 61 45.38 5.32 1.43
C ARG A 61 45.10 3.99 2.11
N THR A 62 45.66 3.73 3.30
CA THR A 62 45.55 2.41 3.95
C THR A 62 44.47 2.35 5.03
N ARG A 63 44.07 3.49 5.61
CA ARG A 63 43.12 3.53 6.74
C ARG A 63 41.92 4.42 6.43
N LEU A 64 42.16 5.71 6.24
CA LEU A 64 41.09 6.71 6.22
C LEU A 64 40.20 6.60 4.99
N MET A 65 40.79 6.37 3.80
CA MET A 65 40.03 6.17 2.57
C MET A 65 39.11 4.93 2.70
N PHE A 66 39.64 3.80 3.18
CA PHE A 66 38.85 2.58 3.35
C PHE A 66 37.70 2.78 4.33
N SER A 67 37.96 3.36 5.50
CA SER A 67 36.94 3.68 6.49
C SER A 67 35.88 4.62 5.93
N ALA A 68 36.31 5.69 5.22
CA ALA A 68 35.40 6.64 4.61
C ALA A 68 34.52 6.00 3.53
N SER A 69 35.07 5.09 2.72
CA SER A 69 34.31 4.36 1.70
C SER A 69 33.28 3.42 2.31
N VAL A 70 33.63 2.71 3.38
CA VAL A 70 32.68 1.86 4.13
C VAL A 70 31.57 2.72 4.75
N ASP A 71 31.92 3.82 5.41
CA ASP A 71 30.94 4.73 6.02
C ASP A 71 30.04 5.38 4.96
N ALA A 72 30.60 5.83 3.85
CA ALA A 72 29.84 6.40 2.74
C ALA A 72 28.85 5.37 2.16
N ARG A 73 29.28 4.11 2.01
CA ARG A 73 28.43 3.02 1.54
C ARG A 73 27.27 2.74 2.49
N ILE A 74 27.53 2.64 3.79
CA ILE A 74 26.49 2.41 4.80
C ILE A 74 25.48 3.56 4.78
N ARG A 75 25.96 4.82 4.81
CA ARG A 75 25.09 6.00 4.78
C ARG A 75 24.28 6.11 3.49
N LEU A 76 24.89 5.78 2.35
CA LEU A 76 24.20 5.79 1.06
C LEU A 76 23.09 4.73 1.01
N ARG A 77 23.37 3.52 1.51
CA ARG A 77 22.38 2.45 1.63
C ARG A 77 21.23 2.86 2.55
N GLN A 78 21.55 3.35 3.75
CA GLN A 78 20.54 3.75 4.74
C GLN A 78 19.60 4.81 4.18
N ARG A 79 20.12 5.88 3.57
CA ARG A 79 19.29 6.92 2.95
C ARG A 79 18.40 6.37 1.83
N ALA A 80 18.94 5.46 1.01
CA ALA A 80 18.17 4.86 -0.07
C ALA A 80 17.04 3.95 0.45
N GLU A 81 17.31 3.17 1.50
CA GLU A 81 16.31 2.35 2.17
C GLU A 81 15.23 3.22 2.82
N GLU A 82 15.60 4.27 3.56
CA GLU A 82 14.65 5.21 4.18
C GLU A 82 13.70 5.85 3.16
N GLU A 83 14.25 6.34 2.03
CA GLU A 83 13.45 6.92 0.95
C GLU A 83 12.54 5.88 0.29
N ALA A 84 13.04 4.67 0.04
CA ALA A 84 12.24 3.58 -0.54
C ALA A 84 11.09 3.16 0.39
N VAL A 85 11.36 3.01 1.68
CA VAL A 85 10.35 2.69 2.70
C VAL A 85 9.27 3.77 2.77
N ALA A 86 9.65 5.05 2.68
CA ALA A 86 8.67 6.14 2.65
C ALA A 86 7.73 6.05 1.43
N VAL A 87 8.24 5.66 0.26
CA VAL A 87 7.43 5.42 -0.94
C VAL A 87 6.52 4.21 -0.76
N PHE A 88 7.03 3.10 -0.21
CA PHE A 88 6.25 1.90 0.07
C PHE A 88 5.11 2.17 1.06
N ALA A 89 5.40 2.91 2.13
CA ALA A 89 4.43 3.35 3.12
C ALA A 89 3.31 4.18 2.49
N LYS A 90 3.67 5.14 1.62
CA LYS A 90 2.68 5.93 0.88
C LYS A 90 1.81 5.06 -0.03
N ASN A 91 2.42 4.17 -0.81
CA ASN A 91 1.68 3.28 -1.72
C ASN A 91 0.74 2.35 -0.95
N LEU A 92 1.18 1.81 0.19
CA LEU A 92 0.32 1.00 1.05
C LEU A 92 -0.86 1.81 1.58
N LYS A 93 -0.62 3.04 2.05
CA LYS A 93 -1.67 3.93 2.54
C LYS A 93 -2.71 4.22 1.46
N ASP A 94 -2.27 4.50 0.23
CA ASP A 94 -3.17 4.75 -0.90
C ASP A 94 -4.03 3.51 -1.23
N LEU A 95 -3.47 2.30 -1.12
CA LEU A 95 -4.22 1.04 -1.28
C LEU A 95 -5.24 0.82 -0.16
N LEU A 96 -4.85 1.04 1.09
CA LEU A 96 -5.71 0.83 2.27
C LEU A 96 -6.86 1.83 2.35
N LEU A 97 -6.63 3.07 1.90
CA LEU A 97 -7.62 4.15 1.92
C LEU A 97 -8.35 4.32 0.57
N ALA A 98 -8.19 3.35 -0.34
CA ALA A 98 -8.98 3.32 -1.57
C ALA A 98 -10.48 3.28 -1.24
N ALA A 99 -11.27 4.01 -2.01
CA ALA A 99 -12.70 4.13 -1.74
C ALA A 99 -13.39 2.76 -1.84
N PRO A 100 -14.12 2.31 -0.80
CA PRO A 100 -14.85 1.06 -0.84
C PRO A 100 -16.04 1.17 -1.80
N ALA A 101 -16.27 0.14 -2.62
CA ALA A 101 -17.45 0.07 -3.48
C ALA A 101 -18.73 -0.31 -2.71
N GLY A 102 -18.58 -0.75 -1.45
CA GLY A 102 -19.66 -1.02 -0.51
C GLY A 102 -20.23 -2.43 -0.61
N ALA A 103 -21.33 -2.64 0.11
CA ALA A 103 -22.03 -3.92 0.28
C ALA A 103 -22.84 -4.32 -0.98
N ARG A 104 -22.15 -4.49 -2.11
CA ARG A 104 -22.74 -4.84 -3.41
C ARG A 104 -22.25 -6.21 -3.87
N THR A 105 -23.12 -7.02 -4.45
CA THR A 105 -22.74 -8.34 -4.97
C THR A 105 -21.65 -8.20 -6.03
N THR A 106 -20.53 -8.86 -5.82
CA THR A 106 -19.30 -8.66 -6.59
C THR A 106 -18.79 -9.98 -7.18
N LEU A 107 -18.48 -9.97 -8.47
CA LEU A 107 -17.78 -11.03 -9.18
C LEU A 107 -16.28 -10.72 -9.21
N GLY A 108 -15.47 -11.50 -8.52
CA GLY A 108 -14.01 -11.45 -8.57
C GLY A 108 -13.45 -12.32 -9.69
N LEU A 109 -12.58 -11.74 -10.50
CA LEU A 109 -11.81 -12.40 -11.54
C LEU A 109 -10.32 -12.30 -11.19
N ASP A 110 -9.70 -13.45 -10.96
CA ASP A 110 -8.25 -13.60 -10.78
C ASP A 110 -7.62 -14.11 -12.09
N PRO A 111 -7.04 -13.22 -12.92
CA PRO A 111 -6.61 -13.55 -14.27
C PRO A 111 -5.51 -14.61 -14.34
N GLY A 112 -5.45 -15.31 -15.47
CA GLY A 112 -4.40 -16.28 -15.74
C GLY A 112 -4.51 -16.87 -17.14
N TYR A 113 -3.36 -17.20 -17.74
CA TYR A 113 -3.30 -17.89 -19.03
C TYR A 113 -3.50 -19.40 -18.83
N ARG A 114 -2.42 -20.13 -18.54
CA ARG A 114 -2.38 -21.60 -18.48
C ARG A 114 -3.34 -22.21 -17.46
N THR A 115 -3.50 -21.58 -16.30
CA THR A 115 -4.36 -22.05 -15.21
C THR A 115 -5.80 -21.53 -15.32
N GLY A 116 -6.12 -20.79 -16.38
CA GLY A 116 -7.39 -20.10 -16.53
C GLY A 116 -7.55 -18.90 -15.59
N VAL A 117 -8.70 -18.25 -15.72
CA VAL A 117 -9.18 -17.18 -14.84
C VAL A 117 -10.04 -17.82 -13.75
N LYS A 118 -9.69 -17.56 -12.49
CA LYS A 118 -10.44 -18.07 -11.34
C LYS A 118 -11.53 -17.06 -11.01
N VAL A 119 -12.72 -17.58 -10.73
CA VAL A 119 -13.94 -16.78 -10.58
C VAL A 119 -14.55 -17.05 -9.22
N ALA A 120 -14.90 -15.98 -8.52
CA ALA A 120 -15.67 -16.07 -7.28
C ALA A 120 -16.79 -15.02 -7.29
N VAL A 121 -17.97 -15.39 -6.83
CA VAL A 121 -19.07 -14.46 -6.57
C VAL A 121 -19.19 -14.32 -5.06
N VAL A 122 -19.15 -13.09 -4.57
CA VAL A 122 -19.45 -12.74 -3.19
C VAL A 122 -20.71 -11.88 -3.12
N ASP A 123 -21.58 -12.14 -2.16
CA ASP A 123 -22.76 -11.30 -1.93
C ASP A 123 -22.38 -9.96 -1.26
N GLY A 124 -23.36 -9.09 -1.01
CA GLY A 124 -23.14 -7.79 -0.36
C GLY A 124 -22.54 -7.88 1.06
N THR A 125 -22.56 -9.05 1.71
CA THR A 125 -21.90 -9.27 3.02
C THR A 125 -20.46 -9.78 2.88
N GLY A 126 -20.03 -10.11 1.66
CA GLY A 126 -18.73 -10.73 1.38
C GLY A 126 -18.75 -12.25 1.51
N LYS A 127 -19.91 -12.88 1.71
CA LYS A 127 -20.04 -14.34 1.73
C LYS A 127 -19.89 -14.88 0.32
N VAL A 128 -19.11 -15.95 0.16
CA VAL A 128 -18.94 -16.63 -1.13
C VAL A 128 -20.22 -17.40 -1.46
N VAL A 129 -20.78 -17.16 -2.64
CA VAL A 129 -22.04 -17.79 -3.10
C VAL A 129 -21.84 -18.68 -4.32
N ASP A 130 -20.77 -18.50 -5.09
CA ASP A 130 -20.45 -19.33 -6.25
C ASP A 130 -18.97 -19.20 -6.61
N THR A 131 -18.38 -20.24 -7.19
CA THR A 131 -16.99 -20.22 -7.65
C THR A 131 -16.82 -21.14 -8.86
N CYS A 132 -15.97 -20.75 -9.80
CA CYS A 132 -15.57 -21.63 -10.90
C CYS A 132 -14.21 -21.23 -11.47
N ALA A 133 -13.75 -21.98 -12.48
CA ALA A 133 -12.62 -21.62 -13.31
C ALA A 133 -13.05 -21.59 -14.77
N ILE A 134 -12.64 -20.56 -15.50
CA ILE A 134 -12.91 -20.39 -16.93
C ILE A 134 -11.58 -20.28 -17.68
N PHE A 135 -11.57 -20.66 -18.96
CA PHE A 135 -10.34 -20.69 -19.77
C PHE A 135 -10.46 -19.85 -21.05
N PRO A 136 -10.74 -18.53 -20.93
CA PRO A 136 -10.95 -17.65 -22.09
C PRO A 136 -9.67 -17.44 -22.91
N HIS A 137 -8.51 -17.56 -22.28
CA HIS A 137 -7.22 -17.20 -22.86
C HIS A 137 -6.46 -18.42 -23.36
N GLN A 138 -5.31 -18.18 -23.99
CA GLN A 138 -4.37 -19.23 -24.36
C GLN A 138 -3.92 -20.06 -23.14
N PRO A 139 -3.80 -21.40 -23.27
CA PRO A 139 -3.87 -22.17 -24.51
C PRO A 139 -5.28 -22.59 -24.98
N GLN A 140 -6.30 -22.59 -24.11
CA GLN A 140 -7.62 -23.15 -24.45
C GLN A 140 -8.48 -22.25 -25.34
N LYS A 141 -8.33 -20.92 -25.22
CA LYS A 141 -9.04 -19.90 -26.03
C LYS A 141 -10.58 -20.06 -26.04
N GLN A 142 -11.18 -20.45 -24.91
CA GLN A 142 -12.63 -20.68 -24.79
C GLN A 142 -13.38 -19.38 -24.47
N TRP A 143 -13.26 -18.37 -25.35
CA TRP A 143 -13.79 -17.02 -25.12
C TRP A 143 -15.31 -17.00 -24.89
N ASP A 144 -16.07 -17.56 -25.84
CA ASP A 144 -17.54 -17.51 -25.80
C ASP A 144 -18.12 -18.34 -24.65
N THR A 145 -17.55 -19.52 -24.38
CA THR A 145 -17.95 -20.37 -23.24
C THR A 145 -17.70 -19.67 -21.92
N ALA A 146 -16.54 -19.03 -21.77
CA ALA A 146 -16.23 -18.24 -20.59
C ALA A 146 -17.21 -17.08 -20.42
N LYS A 147 -17.46 -16.31 -21.49
CA LYS A 147 -18.40 -15.19 -21.48
C LYS A 147 -19.83 -15.63 -21.11
N ALA A 148 -20.32 -16.74 -21.67
CA ALA A 148 -21.62 -17.31 -21.32
C ALA A 148 -21.70 -17.75 -19.85
N THR A 149 -20.63 -18.35 -19.34
CA THR A 149 -20.55 -18.74 -17.92
C THR A 149 -20.61 -17.52 -17.01
N LEU A 150 -19.85 -16.46 -17.32
CA LEU A 150 -19.88 -15.22 -16.55
C LEU A 150 -21.26 -14.53 -16.63
N ALA A 151 -21.90 -14.51 -17.81
CA ALA A 151 -23.25 -13.97 -17.97
C ALA A 151 -24.27 -14.71 -17.09
N ALA A 152 -24.17 -16.04 -17.03
CA ALA A 152 -25.04 -16.86 -16.18
C ALA A 152 -24.83 -16.56 -14.69
N LEU A 153 -23.59 -16.37 -14.24
CA LEU A 153 -23.27 -15.98 -12.86
C LEU A 153 -23.80 -14.59 -12.52
N VAL A 154 -23.62 -13.62 -13.43
CA VAL A 154 -24.11 -12.25 -13.26
C VAL A 154 -25.64 -12.23 -13.11
N ALA A 155 -26.35 -12.95 -13.99
CA ALA A 155 -27.80 -13.02 -13.94
C ALA A 155 -28.32 -13.77 -12.71
N ARG A 156 -27.69 -14.91 -12.35
CA ARG A 156 -28.12 -15.76 -11.23
C ARG A 156 -28.03 -15.06 -9.88
N HIS A 157 -26.96 -14.30 -9.66
CA HIS A 157 -26.65 -13.70 -8.36
C HIS A 157 -26.94 -12.20 -8.30
N GLY A 158 -27.41 -11.60 -9.39
CA GLY A 158 -27.63 -10.15 -9.47
C GLY A 158 -26.34 -9.36 -9.24
N VAL A 159 -25.25 -9.78 -9.90
CA VAL A 159 -23.94 -9.14 -9.74
C VAL A 159 -24.01 -7.68 -10.17
N GLU A 160 -23.53 -6.81 -9.29
CA GLU A 160 -23.49 -5.37 -9.50
C GLU A 160 -22.10 -4.84 -9.85
N LEU A 161 -21.06 -5.57 -9.44
CA LEU A 161 -19.66 -5.19 -9.58
C LEU A 161 -18.83 -6.35 -10.14
N ILE A 162 -17.86 -6.04 -11.01
CA ILE A 162 -16.82 -6.97 -11.46
C ILE A 162 -15.47 -6.44 -11.02
N ALA A 163 -14.79 -7.18 -10.14
CA ALA A 163 -13.44 -6.90 -9.68
C ALA A 163 -12.43 -7.73 -10.49
N ILE A 164 -11.44 -7.07 -11.10
CA ILE A 164 -10.45 -7.73 -11.97
C ILE A 164 -9.06 -7.54 -11.37
N GLY A 165 -8.36 -8.63 -11.06
CA GLY A 165 -6.97 -8.57 -10.61
C GLY A 165 -6.06 -7.92 -11.66
N ASN A 166 -5.09 -7.13 -11.23
CA ASN A 166 -4.16 -6.41 -12.11
C ASN A 166 -2.90 -7.20 -12.51
N GLY A 167 -2.93 -8.54 -12.40
CA GLY A 167 -1.81 -9.41 -12.73
C GLY A 167 -1.69 -9.86 -14.17
N THR A 168 -1.17 -11.08 -14.30
CA THR A 168 -0.91 -11.72 -15.60
C THR A 168 -2.23 -12.01 -16.33
N ALA A 169 -2.33 -11.64 -17.60
CA ALA A 169 -3.56 -11.72 -18.42
C ALA A 169 -4.70 -10.79 -17.96
N SER A 170 -4.41 -9.76 -17.15
CA SER A 170 -5.42 -8.79 -16.69
C SER A 170 -6.02 -7.97 -17.82
N ARG A 171 -5.22 -7.57 -18.82
CA ARG A 171 -5.69 -6.80 -19.99
C ARG A 171 -6.70 -7.57 -20.81
N GLU A 172 -6.43 -8.84 -21.08
CA GLU A 172 -7.31 -9.73 -21.83
C GLU A 172 -8.58 -10.05 -21.05
N THR A 173 -8.47 -10.22 -19.72
CA THR A 173 -9.64 -10.43 -18.85
C THR A 173 -10.49 -9.16 -18.74
N ASP A 174 -9.87 -7.99 -18.76
CA ASP A 174 -10.56 -6.69 -18.80
C ASP A 174 -11.35 -6.47 -20.11
N ALA A 175 -10.80 -6.94 -21.23
CA ALA A 175 -11.48 -6.97 -22.52
C ALA A 175 -12.68 -7.93 -22.50
N LEU A 176 -12.52 -9.14 -21.95
CA LEU A 176 -13.62 -10.10 -21.79
C LEU A 176 -14.76 -9.52 -20.95
N ALA A 177 -14.44 -8.88 -19.82
CA ALA A 177 -15.44 -8.23 -18.96
C ALA A 177 -16.12 -7.05 -19.66
N ALA A 178 -15.40 -6.28 -20.50
CA ALA A 178 -15.97 -5.19 -21.27
C ALA A 178 -16.99 -5.69 -22.31
N GLU A 179 -16.65 -6.75 -23.05
CA GLU A 179 -17.56 -7.38 -24.01
C GLU A 179 -18.80 -7.95 -23.32
N LEU A 180 -18.63 -8.67 -22.20
CA LEU A 180 -19.74 -9.17 -21.39
C LEU A 180 -20.71 -8.05 -20.98
N ILE A 181 -20.18 -6.94 -20.48
CA ILE A 181 -20.97 -5.78 -20.07
C ILE A 181 -21.72 -5.16 -21.26
N ALA A 182 -21.08 -5.10 -22.43
CA ALA A 182 -21.71 -4.59 -23.65
C ALA A 182 -22.87 -5.50 -24.11
N ASP A 183 -22.68 -6.82 -24.09
CA ASP A 183 -23.70 -7.80 -24.45
C ASP A 183 -24.91 -7.73 -23.50
N ILE A 184 -24.68 -7.61 -22.18
CA ILE A 184 -25.75 -7.46 -21.19
C ILE A 184 -26.55 -6.17 -21.42
N ARG A 185 -25.88 -5.05 -21.73
CA ARG A 185 -26.56 -3.79 -22.06
C ARG A 185 -27.38 -3.89 -23.34
N ALA A 186 -26.84 -4.53 -24.37
CA ALA A 186 -27.55 -4.75 -25.63
C ALA A 186 -28.81 -5.61 -25.45
N ALA A 187 -28.79 -6.54 -24.50
CA ALA A 187 -29.95 -7.34 -24.10
C ALA A 187 -30.99 -6.57 -23.23
N GLY A 188 -30.73 -5.30 -22.89
CA GLY A 188 -31.64 -4.46 -22.11
C GLY A 188 -31.62 -4.72 -20.60
N ALA A 189 -30.63 -5.47 -20.08
CA ALA A 189 -30.49 -5.77 -18.66
C ALA A 189 -29.54 -4.79 -17.95
N ALA A 190 -29.68 -4.68 -16.62
CA ALA A 190 -28.78 -3.89 -15.79
C ALA A 190 -27.38 -4.53 -15.77
N ALA A 191 -26.41 -3.86 -16.37
CA ALA A 191 -25.05 -4.36 -16.45
C ALA A 191 -24.19 -3.91 -15.25
N PRO A 192 -23.33 -4.80 -14.72
CA PRO A 192 -22.45 -4.45 -13.61
C PRO A 192 -21.40 -3.41 -14.00
N ALA A 193 -20.87 -2.70 -13.00
CA ALA A 193 -19.70 -1.85 -13.19
C ALA A 193 -18.43 -2.68 -12.99
N LYS A 194 -17.41 -2.50 -13.83
CA LYS A 194 -16.10 -3.16 -13.66
C LYS A 194 -15.07 -2.21 -13.04
N ALA A 195 -14.17 -2.76 -12.24
CA ALA A 195 -13.01 -2.07 -11.69
C ALA A 195 -11.79 -3.01 -11.64
N VAL A 196 -10.62 -2.45 -11.93
CA VAL A 196 -9.35 -3.15 -11.76
C VAL A 196 -8.88 -2.97 -10.31
N VAL A 197 -8.46 -4.07 -9.68
CA VAL A 197 -8.07 -4.13 -8.28
C VAL A 197 -6.66 -4.70 -8.17
N SER A 198 -5.88 -4.20 -7.22
CA SER A 198 -4.56 -4.76 -6.92
C SER A 198 -4.69 -6.21 -6.46
N GLU A 199 -3.97 -7.12 -7.09
CA GLU A 199 -3.84 -8.51 -6.63
C GLU A 199 -2.65 -8.70 -5.66
N ALA A 200 -1.95 -7.61 -5.30
CA ALA A 200 -0.78 -7.66 -4.43
C ALA A 200 -1.10 -8.41 -3.12
N GLY A 201 -0.35 -9.46 -2.84
CA GLY A 201 -0.55 -10.30 -1.65
C GLY A 201 -1.76 -11.24 -1.70
N ALA A 202 -2.54 -11.31 -2.80
CA ALA A 202 -3.67 -12.24 -2.91
C ALA A 202 -3.21 -13.72 -2.90
N SER A 203 -2.05 -14.01 -3.50
CA SER A 203 -1.40 -15.32 -3.44
C SER A 203 -0.86 -15.67 -2.05
N VAL A 204 -0.37 -14.67 -1.31
CA VAL A 204 0.08 -14.84 0.07
C VAL A 204 -1.11 -15.10 0.98
N TYR A 205 -2.21 -14.37 0.80
CA TYR A 205 -3.47 -14.62 1.49
C TYR A 205 -3.95 -16.04 1.21
N SER A 206 -4.08 -16.45 -0.06
CA SER A 206 -4.71 -17.73 -0.41
C SER A 206 -3.97 -18.95 0.14
N ALA A 207 -2.64 -18.86 0.24
CA ALA A 207 -1.78 -19.88 0.84
C ALA A 207 -1.64 -19.77 2.37
N SER A 208 -2.23 -18.74 3.00
CA SER A 208 -2.11 -18.53 4.45
C SER A 208 -2.97 -19.52 5.25
N ALA A 209 -2.54 -19.80 6.48
CA ALA A 209 -3.33 -20.57 7.44
C ALA A 209 -4.66 -19.88 7.77
N TYR A 210 -4.68 -18.54 7.77
CA TYR A 210 -5.89 -17.76 8.00
C TYR A 210 -6.94 -18.00 6.90
N ALA A 211 -6.55 -17.91 5.63
CA ALA A 211 -7.46 -18.19 4.52
C ALA A 211 -7.93 -19.64 4.48
N ALA A 212 -7.06 -20.60 4.87
CA ALA A 212 -7.44 -22.00 5.00
C ALA A 212 -8.51 -22.22 6.09
N HIS A 213 -8.48 -21.44 7.17
CA HIS A 213 -9.51 -21.48 8.20
C HIS A 213 -10.79 -20.74 7.79
N GLU A 214 -10.66 -19.59 7.10
CA GLU A 214 -11.79 -18.78 6.65
C GLU A 214 -12.60 -19.46 5.53
N LEU A 215 -11.92 -20.18 4.62
CA LEU A 215 -12.50 -20.79 3.42
C LEU A 215 -12.00 -22.25 3.27
N PRO A 216 -12.37 -23.15 4.20
CA PRO A 216 -11.81 -24.50 4.28
C PRO A 216 -12.20 -25.39 3.09
N GLU A 217 -13.38 -25.16 2.51
CA GLU A 217 -13.92 -25.95 1.39
C GLU A 217 -13.40 -25.49 0.03
N LEU A 218 -12.72 -24.34 -0.05
CA LEU A 218 -12.21 -23.79 -1.31
C LEU A 218 -10.75 -24.17 -1.53
N ASP A 219 -10.44 -24.52 -2.77
CA ASP A 219 -9.06 -24.67 -3.25
C ASP A 219 -8.27 -23.36 -3.12
N VAL A 220 -6.96 -23.49 -2.93
CA VAL A 220 -6.03 -22.36 -2.78
C VAL A 220 -6.14 -21.38 -3.96
N THR A 221 -6.34 -21.85 -5.17
CA THR A 221 -6.43 -20.97 -6.36
C THR A 221 -7.71 -20.13 -6.39
N LEU A 222 -8.81 -20.62 -5.81
CA LEU A 222 -10.09 -19.91 -5.77
C LEU A 222 -10.15 -18.85 -4.65
N ARG A 223 -9.42 -19.06 -3.55
CA ARG A 223 -9.32 -18.09 -2.45
C ARG A 223 -8.75 -16.73 -2.91
N GLY A 224 -7.87 -16.75 -3.91
CA GLY A 224 -7.35 -15.53 -4.53
C GLY A 224 -8.45 -14.67 -5.17
N ALA A 225 -9.33 -15.30 -5.96
CA ALA A 225 -10.47 -14.62 -6.59
C ALA A 225 -11.47 -14.07 -5.55
N VAL A 226 -11.67 -14.77 -4.44
CA VAL A 226 -12.47 -14.28 -3.31
C VAL A 226 -11.87 -13.01 -2.71
N SER A 227 -10.54 -12.98 -2.51
CA SER A 227 -9.86 -11.78 -2.00
C SER A 227 -9.98 -10.60 -2.96
N ILE A 228 -9.85 -10.82 -4.27
CA ILE A 228 -10.04 -9.75 -5.28
C ILE A 228 -11.46 -9.16 -5.22
N ALA A 229 -12.49 -10.01 -5.09
CA ALA A 229 -13.87 -9.54 -4.99
C ALA A 229 -14.09 -8.69 -3.73
N ARG A 230 -13.63 -9.19 -2.57
CA ARG A 230 -13.78 -8.51 -1.26
C ARG A 230 -12.99 -7.21 -1.18
N ARG A 231 -11.82 -7.14 -1.80
CA ARG A 231 -11.02 -5.89 -1.90
C ARG A 231 -11.78 -4.77 -2.59
N LEU A 232 -12.60 -5.08 -3.59
CA LEU A 232 -13.42 -4.04 -4.24
C LEU A 232 -14.52 -3.54 -3.29
N GLN A 233 -15.13 -4.43 -2.50
CA GLN A 233 -16.15 -4.08 -1.53
C GLN A 233 -15.59 -3.20 -0.41
N ASP A 234 -14.49 -3.64 0.21
CA ASP A 234 -13.76 -2.93 1.27
C ASP A 234 -12.25 -3.27 1.23
N PRO A 235 -11.42 -2.39 0.63
CA PRO A 235 -9.98 -2.61 0.54
C PRO A 235 -9.31 -2.76 1.91
N LEU A 236 -9.70 -1.95 2.89
CA LEU A 236 -9.09 -1.92 4.21
C LEU A 236 -9.35 -3.24 4.94
N ALA A 237 -10.61 -3.68 5.00
CA ALA A 237 -11.01 -4.89 5.72
C ALA A 237 -10.40 -6.17 5.13
N GLU A 238 -10.10 -6.18 3.84
CA GLU A 238 -9.51 -7.33 3.16
C GLU A 238 -7.98 -7.33 3.19
N LEU A 239 -7.33 -6.17 2.98
CA LEU A 239 -5.85 -6.08 2.96
C LEU A 239 -5.21 -6.31 4.34
N VAL A 240 -5.90 -5.98 5.44
CA VAL A 240 -5.40 -6.24 6.81
C VAL A 240 -5.26 -7.72 7.16
N LYS A 241 -5.87 -8.61 6.37
CA LYS A 241 -5.74 -10.07 6.52
C LYS A 241 -4.36 -10.59 6.06
N ILE A 242 -3.58 -9.74 5.41
CA ILE A 242 -2.26 -10.08 4.85
C ILE A 242 -1.19 -9.40 5.70
N GLU A 243 -0.05 -10.06 5.86
CA GLU A 243 1.11 -9.44 6.48
C GLU A 243 1.54 -8.21 5.64
N PRO A 244 1.67 -7.00 6.22
CA PRO A 244 1.89 -5.78 5.43
C PRO A 244 3.13 -5.83 4.53
N LYS A 245 4.22 -6.44 5.01
CA LYS A 245 5.47 -6.63 4.24
C LYS A 245 5.32 -7.58 3.04
N SER A 246 4.23 -8.32 2.97
CA SER A 246 3.91 -9.27 1.90
C SER A 246 2.93 -8.67 0.87
N ILE A 247 2.40 -7.47 1.14
CA ILE A 247 1.69 -6.67 0.15
C ILE A 247 2.76 -6.02 -0.72
N GLY A 248 2.79 -6.36 -2.01
CA GLY A 248 3.74 -5.78 -2.97
C GLY A 248 3.43 -4.30 -3.20
N VAL A 249 4.19 -3.42 -2.56
CA VAL A 249 3.97 -1.96 -2.55
C VAL A 249 5.07 -1.19 -3.30
N GLY A 250 6.10 -1.88 -3.79
CA GLY A 250 7.07 -1.29 -4.70
C GLY A 250 8.18 -2.23 -5.15
N GLN A 251 8.99 -1.73 -6.08
CA GLN A 251 10.18 -2.44 -6.56
C GLN A 251 11.25 -2.46 -5.46
N TYR A 252 12.08 -3.51 -5.42
CA TYR A 252 13.16 -3.70 -4.44
C TYR A 252 12.71 -3.81 -2.97
N GLN A 253 11.42 -4.06 -2.72
CA GLN A 253 10.88 -4.27 -1.37
C GLN A 253 11.61 -5.39 -0.60
N HIS A 254 12.05 -6.44 -1.31
CA HIS A 254 12.82 -7.54 -0.73
C HIS A 254 14.32 -7.23 -0.53
N ASP A 255 14.79 -6.10 -1.05
CA ASP A 255 16.19 -5.66 -0.94
C ASP A 255 16.42 -4.68 0.21
N VAL A 256 15.33 -4.20 0.83
CA VAL A 256 15.35 -3.35 2.04
C VAL A 256 15.45 -4.22 3.30
N ALA A 257 16.06 -3.68 4.37
CA ALA A 257 16.09 -4.33 5.68
C ALA A 257 14.67 -4.74 6.17
N PRO A 258 14.41 -6.04 6.41
CA PRO A 258 13.07 -6.55 6.73
C PRO A 258 12.45 -5.93 8.00
N GLY A 259 13.27 -5.63 9.01
CA GLY A 259 12.80 -5.04 10.26
C GLY A 259 12.27 -3.62 10.09
N THR A 260 13.03 -2.76 9.38
CA THR A 260 12.63 -1.38 9.07
C THR A 260 11.36 -1.35 8.22
N LEU A 261 11.30 -2.22 7.20
CA LEU A 261 10.13 -2.33 6.34
C LEU A 261 8.88 -2.76 7.13
N ALA A 262 8.98 -3.85 7.90
CA ALA A 262 7.85 -4.37 8.67
C ALA A 262 7.31 -3.32 9.64
N HIS A 263 8.19 -2.68 10.42
CA HIS A 263 7.79 -1.65 11.36
C HIS A 263 7.07 -0.48 10.69
N SER A 264 7.61 0.02 9.56
CA SER A 264 7.01 1.14 8.84
C SER A 264 5.65 0.79 8.23
N LEU A 265 5.49 -0.41 7.66
CA LEU A 265 4.23 -0.81 7.03
C LEU A 265 3.16 -1.17 8.08
N ASP A 266 3.55 -1.77 9.20
CA ASP A 266 2.64 -2.00 10.33
C ASP A 266 2.09 -0.68 10.89
N ALA A 267 2.94 0.35 11.03
CA ALA A 267 2.51 1.68 11.47
C ALA A 267 1.48 2.30 10.51
N VAL A 268 1.69 2.18 9.19
CA VAL A 268 0.73 2.67 8.19
C VAL A 268 -0.62 1.96 8.28
N VAL A 269 -0.61 0.65 8.54
CA VAL A 269 -1.83 -0.14 8.68
C VAL A 269 -2.59 0.26 9.94
N GLU A 270 -1.88 0.41 11.07
CA GLU A 270 -2.47 0.91 12.31
C GLU A 270 -3.07 2.31 12.09
N ASP A 271 -2.34 3.24 11.50
CA ASP A 271 -2.83 4.60 11.20
C ASP A 271 -4.09 4.58 10.32
N ALA A 272 -4.10 3.76 9.26
CA ALA A 272 -5.23 3.66 8.34
C ALA A 272 -6.49 3.09 9.04
N VAL A 273 -6.32 2.01 9.80
CA VAL A 273 -7.43 1.37 10.55
C VAL A 273 -7.99 2.31 11.60
N ASN A 274 -7.13 3.02 12.33
CA ASN A 274 -7.55 3.99 13.34
C ASN A 274 -8.22 5.23 12.73
N ALA A 275 -7.75 5.71 11.58
CA ALA A 275 -8.33 6.86 10.90
C ALA A 275 -9.74 6.56 10.36
N VAL A 276 -9.97 5.37 9.80
CA VAL A 276 -11.30 4.96 9.31
C VAL A 276 -12.19 4.53 10.48
N GLY A 277 -11.64 3.78 11.42
CA GLY A 277 -12.36 3.14 12.50
C GLY A 277 -13.05 1.84 12.07
N VAL A 278 -13.38 1.01 13.06
CA VAL A 278 -13.90 -0.35 12.83
C VAL A 278 -15.27 -0.54 13.47
N ASP A 279 -16.15 -1.30 12.83
CA ASP A 279 -17.41 -1.73 13.45
C ASP A 279 -17.22 -3.07 14.17
N LEU A 280 -17.40 -3.06 15.48
CA LEU A 280 -17.22 -4.24 16.35
C LEU A 280 -18.11 -5.42 15.96
N ASN A 281 -19.26 -5.17 15.34
CA ASN A 281 -20.21 -6.21 15.01
C ASN A 281 -19.89 -6.95 13.70
N THR A 282 -19.05 -6.37 12.85
CA THR A 282 -18.73 -6.91 11.53
C THR A 282 -17.24 -7.12 11.31
N ALA A 283 -16.39 -6.43 12.08
CA ALA A 283 -14.95 -6.54 11.97
C ALA A 283 -14.45 -7.97 12.25
N SER A 284 -13.47 -8.37 11.45
CA SER A 284 -12.72 -9.61 11.60
C SER A 284 -11.66 -9.48 12.68
N VAL A 285 -11.14 -10.62 13.16
CA VAL A 285 -10.04 -10.63 14.13
C VAL A 285 -8.80 -9.87 13.60
N PRO A 286 -8.34 -10.07 12.34
CA PRO A 286 -7.21 -9.30 11.81
C PRO A 286 -7.46 -7.80 11.73
N LEU A 287 -8.70 -7.35 11.53
CA LEU A 287 -9.01 -5.92 11.52
C LEU A 287 -9.00 -5.34 12.94
N LEU A 288 -9.57 -6.06 13.91
CA LEU A 288 -9.59 -5.65 15.31
C LEU A 288 -8.20 -5.65 15.94
N SER A 289 -7.27 -6.52 15.54
CA SER A 289 -5.91 -6.53 16.09
C SER A 289 -5.03 -5.38 15.59
N ARG A 290 -5.51 -4.58 14.62
CA ARG A 290 -4.84 -3.36 14.13
C ARG A 290 -5.37 -2.09 14.78
N VAL A 291 -6.35 -2.22 15.67
CA VAL A 291 -6.93 -1.13 16.42
C VAL A 291 -6.06 -0.82 17.65
N SER A 292 -5.74 0.45 17.88
CA SER A 292 -4.75 0.82 18.91
C SER A 292 -5.12 0.32 20.31
N GLY A 293 -4.22 -0.43 20.92
CA GLY A 293 -4.44 -1.04 22.23
C GLY A 293 -5.26 -2.33 22.22
N VAL A 294 -5.64 -2.86 21.06
CA VAL A 294 -6.24 -4.19 20.94
C VAL A 294 -5.21 -5.22 20.49
N THR A 295 -4.91 -6.16 21.37
CA THR A 295 -4.05 -7.31 21.06
C THR A 295 -4.82 -8.35 20.26
N GLN A 296 -4.09 -9.22 19.57
CA GLN A 296 -4.67 -10.39 18.87
C GLN A 296 -5.61 -11.21 19.77
N SER A 297 -5.19 -11.49 21.01
CA SER A 297 -5.98 -12.23 22.00
C SER A 297 -7.26 -11.51 22.42
N LEU A 298 -7.24 -10.17 22.43
CA LEU A 298 -8.41 -9.37 22.74
C LEU A 298 -9.36 -9.28 21.55
N ALA A 299 -8.85 -9.16 20.33
CA ALA A 299 -9.65 -9.24 19.10
C ALA A 299 -10.42 -10.57 19.02
N GLU A 300 -9.77 -11.70 19.32
CA GLU A 300 -10.41 -13.01 19.41
C GLU A 300 -11.50 -13.06 20.48
N ALA A 301 -11.22 -12.48 21.66
CA ALA A 301 -12.20 -12.42 22.76
C ALA A 301 -13.43 -11.56 22.40
N ILE A 302 -13.24 -10.44 21.68
CA ILE A 302 -14.34 -9.58 21.22
C ILE A 302 -15.23 -10.34 20.23
N VAL A 303 -14.64 -11.02 19.25
CA VAL A 303 -15.39 -11.81 18.26
C VAL A 303 -16.12 -12.97 18.95
N ALA A 304 -15.44 -13.72 19.82
CA ALA A 304 -16.06 -14.82 20.55
C ALA A 304 -17.21 -14.36 21.47
N HIS A 305 -17.09 -13.18 22.09
CA HIS A 305 -18.16 -12.60 22.90
C HIS A 305 -19.37 -12.23 22.03
N ARG A 306 -19.14 -11.59 20.88
CA ARG A 306 -20.21 -11.25 19.92
C ARG A 306 -20.93 -12.49 19.40
N ASP A 307 -20.18 -13.53 19.06
CA ASP A 307 -20.77 -14.76 18.50
C ASP A 307 -21.60 -15.52 19.54
N LYS A 308 -21.26 -15.39 20.83
CA LYS A 308 -22.00 -16.03 21.95
C LYS A 308 -23.18 -15.21 22.45
N THR A 309 -23.00 -13.90 22.65
CA THR A 309 -23.97 -13.01 23.32
C THR A 309 -24.85 -12.26 22.31
N GLY A 310 -24.48 -12.27 21.03
CA GLY A 310 -25.09 -11.46 19.98
C GLY A 310 -24.39 -10.12 19.79
N PRO A 311 -24.93 -9.25 18.92
CA PRO A 311 -24.28 -7.99 18.54
C PRO A 311 -24.19 -7.01 19.72
N PHE A 312 -23.06 -6.29 19.80
CA PHE A 312 -22.87 -5.18 20.72
C PHE A 312 -23.86 -4.05 20.41
N ARG A 313 -24.66 -3.65 21.40
CA ARG A 313 -25.65 -2.56 21.26
C ARG A 313 -25.07 -1.18 21.53
N HIS A 314 -24.00 -1.10 22.31
CA HIS A 314 -23.34 0.14 22.71
C HIS A 314 -21.89 -0.15 23.12
N ARG A 315 -21.00 0.85 23.05
CA ARG A 315 -19.57 0.68 23.39
C ARG A 315 -19.33 0.19 24.82
N GLY A 316 -20.19 0.56 25.77
CA GLY A 316 -20.08 0.13 27.17
C GLY A 316 -20.11 -1.39 27.36
N ALA A 317 -20.79 -2.12 26.47
CA ALA A 317 -20.83 -3.58 26.48
C ALA A 317 -19.45 -4.23 26.22
N LEU A 318 -18.45 -3.46 25.72
CA LEU A 318 -17.08 -3.95 25.63
C LEU A 318 -16.48 -4.28 27.00
N LEU A 319 -16.93 -3.63 28.08
CA LEU A 319 -16.47 -3.93 29.44
C LEU A 319 -16.87 -5.34 29.92
N GLU A 320 -17.85 -5.95 29.25
CA GLU A 320 -18.30 -7.32 29.52
C GLU A 320 -17.42 -8.37 28.80
N VAL A 321 -16.53 -7.94 27.89
CA VAL A 321 -15.60 -8.82 27.20
C VAL A 321 -14.51 -9.27 28.16
N PRO A 322 -14.30 -10.59 28.35
CA PRO A 322 -13.25 -11.11 29.20
C PRO A 322 -11.88 -10.54 28.80
N ARG A 323 -11.08 -10.14 29.79
CA ARG A 323 -9.71 -9.60 29.63
C ARG A 323 -9.62 -8.15 29.10
N LEU A 324 -10.73 -7.45 28.89
CA LEU A 324 -10.70 -6.00 28.64
C LEU A 324 -10.52 -5.26 29.98
N GLY A 325 -9.30 -4.87 30.30
CA GLY A 325 -9.01 -4.06 31.50
C GLY A 325 -9.38 -2.57 31.32
N PRO A 326 -9.61 -1.81 32.41
CA PRO A 326 -10.04 -0.41 32.36
C PRO A 326 -9.08 0.55 31.63
N LYS A 327 -7.81 0.16 31.43
CA LYS A 327 -6.84 0.94 30.63
C LYS A 327 -7.02 0.76 29.12
N ALA A 328 -7.41 -0.43 28.66
CA ALA A 328 -7.69 -0.69 27.24
C ALA A 328 -8.99 0.00 26.81
N SER A 329 -9.97 0.11 27.71
CA SER A 329 -11.19 0.91 27.46
C SER A 329 -10.93 2.41 27.43
N ASN A 330 -9.94 2.93 28.17
CA ASN A 330 -9.64 4.37 28.19
C ASN A 330 -9.02 4.89 26.87
N ASN A 331 -8.36 4.02 26.11
CA ASN A 331 -7.87 4.34 24.76
C ASN A 331 -9.00 4.31 23.71
N ALA A 332 -10.22 3.91 24.08
CA ALA A 332 -11.44 4.01 23.29
C ALA A 332 -12.19 5.30 23.66
N PRO A 333 -12.42 6.26 22.75
CA PRO A 333 -13.04 7.52 23.11
C PRO A 333 -14.55 7.41 23.27
N GLY A 334 -15.07 8.32 24.10
CA GLY A 334 -16.47 8.49 24.44
C GLY A 334 -17.31 9.20 23.37
N SER A 335 -18.60 8.87 23.40
CA SER A 335 -19.83 9.52 22.88
C SER A 335 -19.76 10.55 21.74
N CYS A 336 -20.47 10.28 20.63
CA CYS A 336 -21.68 11.01 20.15
C CYS A 336 -22.15 10.54 18.74
N GLY A 337 -23.45 10.24 18.58
CA GLY A 337 -24.17 10.29 17.29
C GLY A 337 -24.88 9.02 16.76
N SER A 338 -26.20 8.92 16.95
CA SER A 338 -27.24 8.08 16.29
C SER A 338 -26.90 6.81 15.48
N GLY A 339 -27.52 5.68 15.89
CA GLY A 339 -28.02 4.57 15.05
C GLY A 339 -27.00 3.53 14.59
N THR A 340 -25.96 3.97 13.88
CA THR A 340 -24.88 3.12 13.31
C THR A 340 -23.51 3.54 13.82
N ALA A 341 -23.37 4.73 14.43
CA ALA A 341 -22.09 5.18 15.01
C ALA A 341 -21.83 4.68 16.44
N MET A 342 -22.79 3.99 17.07
CA MET A 342 -22.66 3.50 18.45
C MET A 342 -21.65 2.36 18.62
N THR A 343 -21.27 1.66 17.54
CA THR A 343 -20.34 0.51 17.58
C THR A 343 -19.03 0.76 16.85
N ARG A 344 -18.90 1.89 16.13
CA ARG A 344 -17.65 2.26 15.46
C ARG A 344 -16.60 2.69 16.49
N TRP A 345 -15.42 2.08 16.47
CA TRP A 345 -14.28 2.42 17.32
C TRP A 345 -13.30 3.29 16.52
N THR A 346 -12.94 4.46 17.05
CA THR A 346 -11.99 5.45 16.47
C THR A 346 -11.22 6.05 17.64
N PRO A 347 -9.90 6.24 17.66
CA PRO A 347 -9.16 6.80 18.82
C PRO A 347 -9.32 8.34 18.98
N PRO A 348 -8.97 8.93 20.14
CA PRO A 348 -9.14 10.36 20.40
C PRO A 348 -8.20 11.22 19.54
N GLY A 349 -8.75 12.25 18.87
CA GLY A 349 -8.00 13.26 18.09
C GLY A 349 -8.50 13.47 16.65
N CYS A 350 -9.34 12.58 16.14
CA CYS A 350 -9.90 12.69 14.78
C CYS A 350 -11.34 13.23 14.83
N THR A 351 -11.51 14.53 15.07
CA THR A 351 -12.83 15.19 14.94
C THR A 351 -13.21 15.31 13.47
N GLN A 352 -14.32 14.67 13.09
CA GLN A 352 -14.92 14.69 11.76
C GLN A 352 -15.11 16.12 11.22
N ARG A 353 -14.59 16.41 10.02
CA ARG A 353 -15.21 17.41 9.14
C ARG A 353 -16.24 16.68 8.26
N PRO A 354 -17.48 17.17 8.13
CA PRO A 354 -18.47 16.54 7.27
C PRO A 354 -18.17 16.89 5.81
N THR A 355 -17.56 15.98 5.07
CA THR A 355 -17.53 16.06 3.60
C THR A 355 -18.85 15.51 3.05
N ARG A 356 -19.80 16.41 2.79
CA ARG A 356 -20.90 16.13 1.86
C ARG A 356 -20.29 15.88 0.47
N TRP A 357 -20.45 14.68 -0.06
CA TRP A 357 -20.27 14.41 -1.48
C TRP A 357 -21.61 13.94 -2.04
N CYS A 358 -22.33 14.88 -2.65
CA CYS A 358 -23.42 14.58 -3.57
C CYS A 358 -22.81 14.08 -4.88
N GLY A 359 -23.44 13.07 -5.47
CA GLY A 359 -22.98 12.41 -6.69
C GLY A 359 -22.86 13.34 -7.89
N ALA A 360 -21.81 13.14 -8.67
CA ALA A 360 -21.71 13.61 -10.04
C ALA A 360 -21.10 12.48 -10.90
N SER A 361 -21.91 12.05 -11.86
CA SER A 361 -21.63 11.29 -13.09
C SER A 361 -20.17 10.89 -13.37
N TRP A 362 -19.96 9.58 -13.48
CA TRP A 362 -18.78 8.95 -14.08
C TRP A 362 -18.77 9.17 -15.60
N THR A 363 -17.98 10.14 -16.06
CA THR A 363 -17.42 10.17 -17.41
C THR A 363 -16.08 10.88 -17.37
N ALA A 364 -14.99 10.13 -17.50
CA ALA A 364 -13.66 10.66 -17.79
C ALA A 364 -13.08 9.90 -18.99
N PRO A 365 -12.64 10.59 -20.06
CA PRO A 365 -11.98 9.95 -21.17
C PRO A 365 -10.50 9.68 -20.86
N VAL A 366 -10.02 8.55 -21.35
CA VAL A 366 -8.63 8.10 -21.33
C VAL A 366 -7.83 8.90 -22.36
N SER A 367 -6.64 9.39 -22.02
CA SER A 367 -5.59 9.74 -22.99
C SER A 367 -4.18 9.69 -22.36
N PRO A 368 -3.14 9.36 -23.14
CA PRO A 368 -1.82 8.96 -22.62
C PRO A 368 -0.84 10.13 -22.48
N TRP A 369 0.23 9.89 -21.71
CA TRP A 369 1.37 10.77 -21.47
C TRP A 369 1.98 11.38 -22.75
N PRO A 370 2.54 12.61 -22.67
CA PRO A 370 3.89 12.80 -23.19
C PRO A 370 4.83 13.69 -22.34
N ASN A 371 6.11 13.58 -22.70
CA ASN A 371 7.30 14.19 -22.13
C ASN A 371 7.37 15.74 -22.15
N SER A 372 8.09 16.26 -21.15
CA SER A 372 9.00 17.42 -21.10
C SER A 372 8.64 18.77 -21.74
N SER A 373 8.85 19.81 -20.90
CA SER A 373 9.40 21.16 -21.16
C SER A 373 8.47 22.36 -20.93
N ALA A 374 8.93 23.19 -19.98
CA ALA A 374 8.84 24.64 -19.86
C ALA A 374 7.49 25.39 -19.73
N MET A 375 7.59 26.45 -18.92
CA MET A 375 6.80 27.69 -18.85
C MET A 375 5.69 27.82 -17.78
N SER A 376 6.03 28.66 -16.80
CA SER A 376 5.29 29.83 -16.28
C SER A 376 3.84 29.68 -15.82
N GLY A 377 3.67 29.84 -14.50
CA GLY A 377 2.88 30.93 -13.91
C GLY A 377 1.41 31.07 -14.30
N CYS A 378 0.52 30.75 -13.35
CA CYS A 378 -0.71 31.50 -13.16
C CYS A 378 -1.09 31.52 -11.67
N CYS A 379 -1.05 32.73 -11.12
CA CYS A 379 -1.60 33.10 -9.82
C CYS A 379 -3.14 33.15 -9.88
N GLY A 380 -3.78 32.88 -8.75
CA GLY A 380 -5.22 33.09 -8.56
C GLY A 380 -5.60 32.97 -7.08
N ARG A 381 -5.11 33.90 -6.25
CA ARG A 381 -5.65 34.12 -4.90
C ARG A 381 -6.58 35.33 -4.94
N CYS A 382 -7.81 35.11 -4.49
CA CYS A 382 -8.82 36.12 -4.23
C CYS A 382 -8.35 37.10 -3.15
N ASN A 383 -8.62 38.39 -3.36
CA ASN A 383 -8.62 39.45 -2.35
C ASN A 383 -10.08 39.88 -2.13
N PRO A 384 -10.44 40.46 -0.97
CA PRO A 384 -10.90 41.86 -1.09
C PRO A 384 -10.59 42.77 0.11
N ALA A 385 -10.64 44.07 -0.21
CA ALA A 385 -10.92 45.25 0.63
C ALA A 385 -9.77 45.79 1.51
N THR A 386 -9.20 46.96 1.15
CA THR A 386 -9.65 48.30 1.57
C THR A 386 -8.71 49.40 1.02
N SER A 387 -9.32 50.37 0.31
CA SER A 387 -9.07 51.83 0.22
C SER A 387 -7.68 52.45 -0.07
N PRO A 388 -7.63 53.62 -0.75
CA PRO A 388 -6.46 54.10 -1.48
C PRO A 388 -5.71 55.25 -0.78
N THR A 389 -4.39 55.32 -0.98
CA THR A 389 -3.67 56.61 -0.87
C THR A 389 -2.53 56.68 -1.89
N THR A 390 -2.55 57.79 -2.60
CA THR A 390 -1.66 58.35 -3.61
C THR A 390 -0.19 58.45 -3.20
N ALA A 391 0.75 58.17 -4.12
CA ALA A 391 1.78 59.13 -4.57
C ALA A 391 2.75 58.48 -5.58
N SER A 392 2.95 59.20 -6.68
CA SER A 392 3.90 59.03 -7.78
C SER A 392 5.37 59.22 -7.39
N VAL A 393 6.30 58.58 -8.11
CA VAL A 393 7.40 59.22 -8.90
C VAL A 393 8.30 58.13 -9.54
N SER A 394 8.64 58.37 -10.81
CA SER A 394 9.43 57.57 -11.76
C SER A 394 10.94 57.96 -11.76
N PRO A 395 11.82 57.23 -12.50
CA PRO A 395 13.20 56.93 -12.13
C PRO A 395 14.24 57.86 -12.81
N PRO A 396 15.54 57.52 -12.75
CA PRO A 396 16.16 56.77 -13.87
C PRO A 396 16.70 55.38 -13.53
#